data_AF-A0A7Y4MQU0-F1
#
_entry.id   AF-A0A7Y4MQU0-F1
#
_cell.length_a   1.000
_cell.length_b   1.000
_cell.length_c   1.000
_cell.angle_alpha   90.00
_cell.angle_beta   90.00
_cell.angle_gamma   90.00
#
_symmetry.space_group_name_H-M   'P 1'
#
loop_
_entity.id
_entity.type
_entity.pdbx_description
1 polymer ?
#
loop_
_entity_poly.entity_id
_entity_poly.type
_entity_poly.pdbx_seq_one_letter_code
_entity_poly.pdbx_strand_id
1 'polypeptide(L)'
;MWMTPCAARPSTERWSDRLPPGGCKVPPSPLNAYSQGESGGREGGMEMRPSQLSRTAVPLLPPGLARGQRGVSRLVVGTDFSLRSEFALARALRLPLAHGSDFCVLHVAPVLDGQEGPGGTLSGGRCLRKAVSAVCRRLRNRVDIDVREELGRGDPVEVASAVARMSGAELVVLGRPHVTYPVRALAEDSTVRRMVRQLGVSVLVVVPHPVRPYGRPLVAVDFSRESRRALELTLRLCPAPALVDVLHVVDTAAQEAELRRAHAPAERWLLLRQEREHQARVALGRFLAPYREAGRELEVRVRCGEPAEEGILAEALERGSDLLALAMSAVEARTPLTEQVLARAGCDVLVSRHPPPAS
;
A
#
# COMPACT_ATOMS: atom_id res chain seq x y z
N MET A 1 -31.98 -28.20 8.62
CA MET A 1 -33.17 -28.15 7.75
C MET A 1 -32.73 -27.49 6.46
N TRP A 2 -32.70 -28.26 5.38
CA TRP A 2 -32.17 -27.87 4.07
C TRP A 2 -33.06 -26.84 3.39
N MET A 3 -32.49 -25.89 2.65
CA MET A 3 -33.13 -25.31 1.47
C MET A 3 -32.09 -24.86 0.44
N THR A 4 -32.30 -25.36 -0.77
CA THR A 4 -31.54 -25.29 -2.02
C THR A 4 -31.76 -23.95 -2.77
N PRO A 5 -30.96 -23.65 -3.82
CA PRO A 5 -30.79 -22.31 -4.38
C PRO A 5 -31.73 -21.99 -5.55
N CYS A 6 -32.01 -20.70 -5.74
CA CYS A 6 -32.78 -20.17 -6.85
C CYS A 6 -31.89 -19.88 -8.07
N ALA A 7 -32.34 -20.35 -9.24
CA ALA A 7 -31.67 -20.28 -10.53
C ALA A 7 -31.72 -18.86 -11.15
N ALA A 8 -30.60 -18.43 -11.73
CA ALA A 8 -30.52 -17.23 -12.58
C ALA A 8 -30.33 -17.64 -14.04
N ARG A 9 -31.21 -17.16 -14.92
CA ARG A 9 -31.10 -17.25 -16.39
C ARG A 9 -30.19 -16.15 -16.93
N PRO A 10 -29.52 -16.36 -18.08
CA PRO A 10 -28.60 -15.38 -18.66
C PRO A 10 -29.32 -14.44 -19.64
N SER A 11 -29.08 -13.13 -19.52
CA SER A 11 -29.37 -12.15 -20.56
C SER A 11 -28.12 -11.91 -21.41
N THR A 12 -28.25 -12.24 -22.69
CA THR A 12 -27.28 -11.97 -23.74
C THR A 12 -27.59 -10.62 -24.37
N GLU A 13 -26.69 -9.65 -24.27
CA GLU A 13 -26.70 -8.49 -25.17
C GLU A 13 -25.31 -8.33 -25.80
N ARG A 14 -25.28 -8.58 -27.11
CA ARG A 14 -24.16 -8.32 -28.02
C ARG A 14 -24.20 -6.84 -28.38
N TRP A 15 -23.11 -6.14 -28.14
CA TRP A 15 -22.84 -4.86 -28.80
C TRP A 15 -21.60 -5.06 -29.68
N SER A 16 -21.83 -5.11 -30.99
CA SER A 16 -20.80 -5.04 -32.02
C SER A 16 -21.16 -3.95 -33.02
N ASP A 17 -20.10 -3.30 -33.51
CA ASP A 17 -20.02 -2.49 -34.72
C ASP A 17 -20.47 -1.02 -34.66
N ARG A 18 -19.46 -0.13 -34.53
CA ARG A 18 -19.08 0.81 -35.61
C ARG A 18 -17.87 1.68 -35.22
N LEU A 19 -16.75 1.50 -35.92
CA LEU A 19 -15.67 2.49 -36.05
C LEU A 19 -15.25 2.55 -37.53
N PRO A 20 -15.16 3.74 -38.16
CA PRO A 20 -14.53 3.92 -39.45
C PRO A 20 -13.04 4.31 -39.34
N PRO A 21 -12.24 4.12 -40.41
CA PRO A 21 -10.79 4.20 -40.37
C PRO A 21 -10.27 5.62 -40.67
N GLY A 22 -9.20 6.02 -39.99
CA GLY A 22 -8.50 7.28 -40.26
C GLY A 22 -7.00 7.10 -40.05
N GLY A 23 -6.29 6.79 -41.14
CA GLY A 23 -4.84 6.74 -41.15
C GLY A 23 -4.23 8.15 -41.24
N CYS A 24 -3.19 8.40 -40.47
CA CYS A 24 -2.28 9.52 -40.69
C CYS A 24 -0.83 9.03 -40.64
N LYS A 25 -0.15 9.30 -41.74
CA LYS A 25 1.25 9.00 -42.05
C LYS A 25 2.19 9.84 -41.16
N VAL A 26 3.23 9.18 -40.65
CA VAL A 26 4.39 9.80 -39.98
C VAL A 26 5.48 10.04 -41.03
N PRO A 27 6.08 11.24 -41.12
CA PRO A 27 7.37 11.42 -41.79
C PRO A 27 8.54 11.34 -40.80
N PRO A 28 9.74 10.90 -41.23
CA PRO A 28 10.90 10.70 -40.37
C PRO A 28 11.73 11.99 -40.19
N SER A 29 12.31 12.16 -39.00
CA SER A 29 13.33 13.16 -38.69
C SER A 29 14.74 12.62 -39.03
N PRO A 30 15.63 13.40 -39.66
CA PRO A 30 17.02 12.98 -39.85
C PRO A 30 17.92 13.36 -38.68
N LEU A 31 18.86 12.45 -38.47
CA LEU A 31 20.09 12.53 -37.68
C LEU A 31 20.88 13.82 -37.93
N ASN A 32 21.47 14.36 -36.86
CA ASN A 32 22.71 15.14 -36.97
C ASN A 32 23.70 14.66 -35.92
N ALA A 33 24.75 14.02 -36.42
CA ALA A 33 26.00 13.77 -35.74
C ALA A 33 26.89 15.00 -35.93
N TYR A 34 27.53 15.48 -34.86
CA TYR A 34 28.73 16.30 -34.96
C TYR A 34 29.72 15.84 -33.89
N SER A 35 30.83 15.32 -34.41
CA SER A 35 32.07 14.98 -33.75
C SER A 35 32.99 16.20 -33.65
N GLN A 36 33.62 16.40 -32.50
CA GLN A 36 34.93 17.05 -32.32
C GLN A 36 35.65 16.19 -31.27
N GLY A 37 36.89 15.71 -31.45
CA GLY A 37 38.14 16.42 -31.73
C GLY A 37 39.05 16.16 -30.52
N GLU A 38 39.97 15.20 -30.60
CA GLU A 38 41.44 15.41 -30.58
C GLU A 38 41.97 16.05 -29.28
N SER A 39 42.61 15.31 -28.37
CA SER A 39 43.99 14.78 -28.37
C SER A 39 45.02 15.70 -27.69
N GLY A 40 45.78 15.13 -26.75
CA GLY A 40 47.18 15.49 -26.51
C GLY A 40 47.47 16.33 -25.26
N GLY A 41 48.38 15.85 -24.41
CA GLY A 41 49.00 16.66 -23.36
C GLY A 41 49.53 15.86 -22.18
N ARG A 42 50.69 15.20 -22.35
CA ARG A 42 51.51 14.59 -21.29
C ARG A 42 52.50 15.62 -20.74
N GLU A 43 52.50 15.83 -19.43
CA GLU A 43 53.65 16.15 -18.56
C GLU A 43 53.26 15.59 -17.17
N GLY A 44 54.04 14.84 -16.40
CA GLY A 44 55.50 14.84 -16.26
C GLY A 44 55.86 15.26 -14.83
N GLY A 45 55.42 14.50 -13.81
CA GLY A 45 55.68 14.82 -12.40
C GLY A 45 55.92 13.56 -11.58
N MET A 46 57.16 13.38 -11.14
CA MET A 46 57.71 12.28 -10.38
C MET A 46 57.30 12.39 -8.90
N GLU A 47 56.51 11.45 -8.40
CA GLU A 47 56.28 11.31 -6.96
C GLU A 47 56.33 9.84 -6.51
N MET A 48 56.79 9.70 -5.27
CA MET A 48 57.37 8.54 -4.64
C MET A 48 56.48 7.29 -4.65
N ARG A 49 57.10 6.11 -4.80
CA ARG A 49 56.48 4.80 -4.57
C ARG A 49 56.38 4.52 -3.06
N PRO A 50 55.18 4.23 -2.52
CA PRO A 50 55.06 3.39 -1.35
C PRO A 50 54.50 2.01 -1.75
N SER A 51 55.22 0.98 -1.31
CA SER A 51 54.78 -0.39 -1.00
C SER A 51 53.44 -0.87 -1.60
N GLN A 52 53.55 -1.81 -2.54
CA GLN A 52 52.44 -2.66 -2.97
C GLN A 52 51.90 -3.47 -1.78
N LEU A 53 50.79 -3.02 -1.21
CA LEU A 53 49.88 -3.89 -0.46
C LEU A 53 48.76 -4.27 -1.42
N SER A 54 48.84 -5.51 -1.88
CA SER A 54 47.77 -6.25 -2.55
C SER A 54 46.49 -6.16 -1.73
N ARG A 55 45.65 -5.16 -2.03
CA ARG A 55 44.25 -5.14 -1.63
C ARG A 55 43.51 -6.00 -2.62
N THR A 56 43.32 -7.26 -2.29
CA THR A 56 42.23 -8.08 -2.82
C THR A 56 40.96 -7.28 -2.60
N ALA A 57 40.49 -6.60 -3.65
CA ALA A 57 39.29 -5.80 -3.61
C ALA A 57 38.11 -6.76 -3.45
N VAL A 58 37.63 -6.91 -2.21
CA VAL A 58 36.29 -7.41 -1.94
C VAL A 58 35.35 -6.53 -2.75
N PRO A 59 34.50 -7.06 -3.64
CA PRO A 59 33.60 -6.23 -4.42
C PRO A 59 32.66 -5.52 -3.44
N LEU A 60 32.85 -4.21 -3.34
CA LEU A 60 31.95 -3.34 -2.60
C LEU A 60 30.56 -3.51 -3.22
N LEU A 61 29.62 -4.02 -2.43
CA LEU A 61 28.21 -4.00 -2.75
C LEU A 61 27.84 -2.61 -3.31
N PRO A 62 27.05 -2.53 -4.40
CA PRO A 62 26.66 -1.24 -4.94
C PRO A 62 25.99 -0.40 -3.84
N PRO A 63 26.24 0.93 -3.80
CA PRO A 63 25.69 1.82 -2.79
C PRO A 63 24.18 1.58 -2.70
N GLY A 64 23.74 1.12 -1.54
CA GLY A 64 22.37 0.65 -1.37
C GLY A 64 21.38 1.73 -1.76
N LEU A 65 20.45 1.39 -2.68
CA LEU A 65 19.26 2.19 -2.94
C LEU A 65 18.68 2.65 -1.60
N ALA A 66 18.45 3.95 -1.44
CA ALA A 66 17.87 4.56 -0.25
C ALA A 66 16.66 3.73 0.22
N ARG A 67 16.41 3.63 1.53
CA ARG A 67 15.32 2.78 2.08
C ARG A 67 13.95 3.02 1.41
N GLY A 68 13.70 4.23 0.87
CA GLY A 68 12.51 4.59 0.09
C GLY A 68 12.49 4.16 -1.39
N GLN A 69 13.53 3.49 -1.89
CA GLN A 69 13.64 2.98 -3.28
C GLN A 69 13.68 1.45 -3.37
N ARG A 70 13.65 0.74 -2.24
CA ARG A 70 13.55 -0.72 -2.23
C ARG A 70 12.08 -1.13 -2.19
N GLY A 71 11.70 -2.05 -3.07
CA GLY A 71 10.39 -2.71 -3.04
C GLY A 71 10.13 -3.45 -1.72
N VAL A 72 8.96 -4.05 -1.61
CA VAL A 72 8.58 -4.86 -0.46
C VAL A 72 9.39 -6.15 -0.47
N SER A 73 10.11 -6.41 0.62
CA SER A 73 11.03 -7.54 0.78
C SER A 73 10.38 -8.76 1.43
N ARG A 74 9.40 -8.57 2.33
CA ARG A 74 8.79 -9.69 3.05
C ARG A 74 7.29 -9.48 3.20
N LEU A 75 6.52 -10.29 2.48
CA LEU A 75 5.09 -10.15 2.32
C LEU A 75 4.38 -11.43 2.76
N VAL A 76 3.28 -11.29 3.50
CA VAL A 76 2.35 -12.39 3.76
C VAL A 76 1.01 -12.05 3.13
N VAL A 77 0.44 -12.96 2.36
CA VAL A 77 -0.90 -12.80 1.76
C VAL A 77 -1.84 -13.81 2.40
N GLY A 78 -2.89 -13.32 3.06
CA GLY A 78 -3.91 -14.18 3.64
C GLY A 78 -4.92 -14.64 2.59
N THR A 79 -5.19 -15.94 2.53
CA THR A 79 -6.22 -16.51 1.65
C THR A 79 -7.21 -17.41 2.39
N ASP A 80 -8.49 -17.18 2.10
CA ASP A 80 -9.64 -18.01 2.47
C ASP A 80 -10.28 -18.65 1.22
N PHE A 81 -9.60 -18.57 0.07
CA PHE A 81 -10.07 -19.00 -1.26
C PHE A 81 -11.35 -18.31 -1.76
N SER A 82 -11.76 -17.21 -1.12
CA SER A 82 -12.82 -16.35 -1.62
C SER A 82 -12.34 -15.46 -2.78
N LEU A 83 -13.29 -14.87 -3.51
CA LEU A 83 -12.98 -13.85 -4.52
C LEU A 83 -12.18 -12.67 -3.96
N ARG A 84 -12.38 -12.33 -2.68
CA ARG A 84 -11.71 -11.18 -2.04
C ARG A 84 -10.25 -11.49 -1.71
N SER A 85 -9.94 -12.69 -1.26
CA SER A 85 -8.54 -13.10 -1.10
C SER A 85 -7.83 -13.29 -2.44
N GLU A 86 -8.54 -13.68 -3.50
CA GLU A 86 -7.98 -13.64 -4.86
C GLU A 86 -7.63 -12.20 -5.31
N PHE A 87 -8.42 -11.20 -4.91
CA PHE A 87 -8.06 -9.79 -5.15
C PHE A 87 -6.80 -9.40 -4.37
N ALA A 88 -6.70 -9.82 -3.11
CA ALA A 88 -5.50 -9.62 -2.29
C ALA A 88 -4.25 -10.22 -2.95
N LEU A 89 -4.35 -11.46 -3.43
CA LEU A 89 -3.27 -12.14 -4.13
C LEU A 89 -2.90 -11.45 -5.45
N ALA A 90 -3.90 -11.05 -6.23
CA ALA A 90 -3.70 -10.33 -7.48
C ALA A 90 -3.06 -8.94 -7.25
N ARG A 91 -3.31 -8.30 -6.11
CA ARG A 91 -2.71 -7.02 -5.73
C ARG A 91 -1.28 -7.23 -5.26
N ALA A 92 -1.05 -8.20 -4.40
CA ALA A 92 0.26 -8.57 -3.88
C ALA A 92 1.28 -8.82 -5.01
N LEU A 93 0.85 -9.53 -6.07
CA LEU A 93 1.65 -9.79 -7.28
C LEU A 93 1.98 -8.53 -8.11
N ARG A 94 1.25 -7.43 -7.92
CA ARG A 94 1.47 -6.15 -8.61
C ARG A 94 2.25 -5.16 -7.75
N LEU A 95 2.56 -5.49 -6.51
CA LEU A 95 3.39 -4.65 -5.66
C LEU A 95 4.83 -4.66 -6.19
N PRO A 96 5.57 -3.56 -6.04
CA PRO A 96 6.99 -3.54 -6.34
C PRO A 96 7.72 -4.41 -5.30
N LEU A 97 8.07 -5.63 -5.69
CA LEU A 97 8.84 -6.55 -4.86
C LEU A 97 10.35 -6.26 -5.01
N ALA A 98 11.08 -6.35 -3.90
CA ALA A 98 12.54 -6.24 -3.92
C ALA A 98 13.20 -7.52 -4.45
N HIS A 99 14.50 -7.44 -4.73
CA HIS A 99 15.28 -8.62 -5.05
C HIS A 99 15.46 -9.48 -3.81
N GLY A 100 15.28 -10.80 -3.93
CA GLY A 100 15.33 -11.71 -2.79
C GLY A 100 14.09 -11.64 -1.90
N SER A 101 12.96 -11.15 -2.41
CA SER A 101 11.75 -11.03 -1.62
C SER A 101 11.19 -12.39 -1.19
N ASP A 102 10.70 -12.46 0.04
CA ASP A 102 9.95 -13.59 0.59
C ASP A 102 8.45 -13.30 0.42
N PHE A 103 7.77 -14.12 -0.38
CA PHE A 103 6.36 -14.04 -0.70
C PHE A 103 5.63 -15.25 -0.10
N CYS A 104 5.02 -15.06 1.06
CA CYS A 104 4.31 -16.12 1.77
C CYS A 104 2.81 -16.09 1.47
N VAL A 105 2.24 -17.21 1.00
CA VAL A 105 0.79 -17.40 0.91
C VAL A 105 0.33 -18.18 2.13
N LEU A 106 -0.49 -17.55 2.97
CA LEU A 106 -0.98 -18.11 4.22
C LEU A 106 -2.47 -18.48 4.11
N HIS A 107 -2.79 -19.74 4.38
CA HIS A 107 -4.16 -20.16 4.67
C HIS A 107 -4.27 -20.62 6.13
N VAL A 108 -5.34 -20.21 6.80
CA VAL A 108 -5.64 -20.66 8.18
C VAL A 108 -6.95 -21.43 8.16
N ALA A 109 -6.88 -22.71 8.49
CA ALA A 109 -8.06 -23.54 8.65
C ALA A 109 -8.70 -23.31 10.04
N PRO A 110 -10.02 -23.14 10.13
CA PRO A 110 -10.70 -23.03 11.42
C PRO A 110 -10.58 -24.33 12.22
N VAL A 111 -10.56 -24.22 13.55
CA VAL A 111 -10.73 -25.37 14.44
C VAL A 111 -12.20 -25.78 14.36
N LEU A 112 -12.50 -26.89 13.70
CA LEU A 112 -13.85 -27.45 13.70
C LEU A 112 -13.98 -28.40 14.88
N ASP A 113 -14.92 -28.11 15.79
CA ASP A 113 -15.25 -28.98 16.91
C ASP A 113 -15.67 -30.36 16.40
N GLY A 114 -14.80 -31.36 16.58
CA GLY A 114 -15.15 -32.78 16.40
C GLY A 114 -15.32 -33.27 14.96
N GLN A 115 -14.87 -32.53 13.94
CA GLN A 115 -14.72 -33.07 12.57
C GLN A 115 -13.27 -32.94 12.13
N GLU A 116 -12.40 -33.78 12.69
CA GLU A 116 -11.13 -34.16 12.07
C GLU A 116 -11.38 -35.03 10.82
N GLY A 117 -12.20 -34.52 9.90
CA GLY A 117 -12.36 -35.12 8.60
C GLY A 117 -11.12 -34.79 7.76
N PRO A 118 -10.45 -35.76 7.11
CA PRO A 118 -9.40 -35.50 6.13
C PRO A 118 -9.88 -34.55 5.00
N GLY A 119 -11.18 -34.33 4.82
CA GLY A 119 -11.75 -33.44 3.80
C GLY A 119 -11.37 -31.97 3.93
N GLY A 120 -11.47 -31.35 5.12
CA GLY A 120 -11.33 -29.90 5.29
C GLY A 120 -9.90 -29.40 5.13
N THR A 121 -8.98 -29.91 5.94
CA THR A 121 -7.57 -29.49 5.90
C THR A 121 -6.84 -30.00 4.65
N LEU A 122 -7.11 -31.22 4.17
CA LEU A 122 -6.50 -31.68 2.91
C LEU A 122 -7.05 -30.94 1.70
N SER A 123 -8.32 -30.48 1.74
CA SER A 123 -8.85 -29.60 0.69
C SER A 123 -8.19 -28.23 0.75
N GLY A 124 -8.06 -27.62 1.94
CA GLY A 124 -7.35 -26.35 2.13
C GLY A 124 -5.91 -26.40 1.64
N GLY A 125 -5.14 -27.42 2.04
CA GLY A 125 -3.76 -27.60 1.57
C GLY A 125 -3.64 -27.93 0.07
N ARG A 126 -4.65 -28.52 -0.57
CA ARG A 126 -4.67 -28.66 -2.04
C ARG A 126 -4.97 -27.34 -2.74
N CYS A 127 -5.94 -26.57 -2.23
CA CYS A 127 -6.27 -25.26 -2.77
C CYS A 127 -5.10 -24.28 -2.59
N LEU A 128 -4.42 -24.32 -1.45
CA LEU A 128 -3.24 -23.52 -1.18
C LEU A 128 -2.09 -23.84 -2.15
N ARG A 129 -1.74 -25.12 -2.32
CA ARG A 129 -0.75 -25.56 -3.34
C ARG A 129 -1.10 -25.07 -4.74
N LYS A 130 -2.38 -25.09 -5.13
CA LYS A 130 -2.83 -24.56 -6.42
C LYS A 130 -2.63 -23.05 -6.52
N ALA A 131 -2.98 -22.30 -5.48
CA ALA A 131 -2.78 -20.86 -5.42
C ALA A 131 -1.29 -20.49 -5.50
N VAL A 132 -0.44 -21.16 -4.73
CA VAL A 132 1.02 -21.01 -4.76
C VAL A 132 1.59 -21.36 -6.13
N SER A 133 1.17 -22.47 -6.74
CA SER A 133 1.58 -22.83 -8.11
C SER A 133 1.18 -21.75 -9.13
N ALA A 134 -0.01 -21.14 -8.98
CA ALA A 134 -0.44 -20.03 -9.82
C ALA A 134 0.39 -18.75 -9.60
N VAL A 135 0.81 -18.47 -8.36
CA VAL A 135 1.74 -17.38 -8.00
C VAL A 135 3.09 -17.62 -8.66
N CYS A 136 3.70 -18.79 -8.46
CA CYS A 136 4.99 -19.14 -9.05
C CYS A 136 4.95 -19.02 -10.58
N ARG A 137 3.86 -19.45 -11.23
CA ARG A 137 3.70 -19.29 -12.68
C ARG A 137 3.64 -17.82 -13.10
N ARG A 138 3.00 -16.95 -12.33
CA ARG A 138 2.95 -15.50 -12.60
C ARG A 138 4.29 -14.82 -12.34
N LEU A 139 5.06 -15.33 -11.38
CA LEU A 139 6.39 -14.84 -11.02
C LEU A 139 7.53 -15.58 -11.74
N ARG A 140 7.25 -16.41 -12.76
CA ARG A 140 8.27 -17.20 -13.48
C ARG A 140 9.46 -16.41 -14.03
N ASN A 141 9.26 -15.12 -14.32
CA ASN A 141 10.30 -14.22 -14.85
C ASN A 141 11.04 -13.45 -13.73
N ARG A 142 10.69 -13.69 -12.47
CA ARG A 142 11.24 -13.08 -11.25
C ARG A 142 11.84 -14.19 -10.38
N VAL A 143 12.96 -14.75 -10.85
CA VAL A 143 13.64 -15.90 -10.21
C VAL A 143 14.25 -15.53 -8.85
N ASP A 144 14.27 -14.24 -8.53
CA ASP A 144 14.75 -13.65 -7.29
C ASP A 144 13.71 -13.62 -6.16
N ILE A 145 12.49 -14.10 -6.38
CA ILE A 145 11.42 -14.10 -5.37
C ILE A 145 11.22 -15.52 -4.85
N ASP A 146 11.40 -15.71 -3.54
CA ASP A 146 11.09 -16.96 -2.84
C ASP A 146 9.59 -16.99 -2.52
N VAL A 147 8.87 -18.01 -3.01
CA VAL A 147 7.43 -18.16 -2.77
C VAL A 147 7.21 -19.29 -1.79
N ARG A 148 6.63 -18.97 -0.63
CA ARG A 148 6.38 -19.91 0.46
C ARG A 148 4.90 -20.22 0.63
N GLU A 149 4.66 -21.44 1.07
CA GLU A 149 3.35 -21.95 1.42
C GLU A 149 3.28 -22.12 2.94
N GLU A 150 2.33 -21.45 3.59
CA GLU A 150 2.08 -21.60 5.03
C GLU A 150 0.64 -22.03 5.27
N LEU A 151 0.47 -23.19 5.89
CA LEU A 151 -0.83 -23.73 6.28
C LEU A 151 -0.91 -23.76 7.80
N GLY A 152 -1.70 -22.86 8.37
CA GLY A 152 -1.97 -22.80 9.80
C GLY A 152 -3.32 -23.40 10.17
N ARG A 153 -3.50 -23.66 11.46
CA ARG A 153 -4.77 -24.06 12.08
C ARG A 153 -4.98 -23.21 13.34
N GLY A 154 -6.22 -22.79 13.59
CA GLY A 154 -6.53 -21.97 14.76
C GLY A 154 -7.22 -20.66 14.40
N ASP A 155 -7.04 -19.68 15.28
CA ASP A 155 -7.49 -18.32 15.02
C ASP A 155 -6.63 -17.65 13.94
N PRO A 156 -7.23 -17.11 12.86
CA PRO A 156 -6.48 -16.48 11.78
C PRO A 156 -5.57 -15.33 12.23
N VAL A 157 -5.93 -14.59 13.26
CA VAL A 157 -5.17 -13.41 13.72
C VAL A 157 -3.94 -13.86 14.50
N GLU A 158 -4.10 -14.84 15.40
CA GLU A 158 -2.98 -15.43 16.14
C GLU A 158 -1.97 -16.07 15.21
N VAL A 159 -2.44 -16.90 14.27
CA VAL A 159 -1.58 -17.58 13.29
C VAL A 159 -0.89 -16.56 12.38
N ALA A 160 -1.61 -15.58 11.83
CA ALA A 160 -1.00 -14.56 10.97
C ALA A 160 0.02 -13.71 11.74
N SER A 161 -0.23 -13.40 13.02
CA SER A 161 0.71 -12.70 13.88
C SER A 161 1.99 -13.51 14.12
N ALA A 162 1.85 -14.82 14.38
CA ALA A 162 2.99 -15.72 14.55
C ALA A 162 3.81 -15.83 13.26
N VAL A 163 3.17 -16.09 12.12
CA VAL A 163 3.81 -16.19 10.80
C VAL A 163 4.52 -14.88 10.44
N ALA A 164 3.86 -13.73 10.62
CA ALA A 164 4.46 -12.42 10.36
C ALA A 164 5.69 -12.17 11.24
N ARG A 165 5.66 -12.58 12.52
CA ARG A 165 6.80 -12.43 13.42
C ARG A 165 7.96 -13.36 13.04
N MET A 166 7.69 -14.62 12.75
CA MET A 166 8.71 -15.61 12.39
C MET A 166 9.40 -15.28 11.06
N SER A 167 8.63 -14.89 10.05
CA SER A 167 9.16 -14.47 8.74
C SER A 167 9.79 -13.06 8.79
N GLY A 168 9.50 -12.27 9.83
CA GLY A 168 9.83 -10.85 9.87
C GLY A 168 9.16 -10.08 8.74
N ALA A 169 7.89 -10.41 8.44
CA ALA A 169 7.09 -9.76 7.43
C ALA A 169 6.95 -8.26 7.73
N GLU A 170 7.05 -7.44 6.70
CA GLU A 170 6.81 -6.00 6.83
C GLU A 170 5.40 -5.60 6.39
N LEU A 171 4.73 -6.45 5.60
CA LEU A 171 3.38 -6.20 5.08
C LEU A 171 2.55 -7.48 5.04
N VAL A 172 1.30 -7.38 5.52
CA VAL A 172 0.27 -8.41 5.38
C VAL A 172 -0.83 -7.91 4.44
N VAL A 173 -1.17 -8.68 3.42
CA VAL A 173 -2.19 -8.31 2.42
C VAL A 173 -3.43 -9.18 2.60
N LEU A 174 -4.59 -8.52 2.69
CA LEU A 174 -5.89 -9.15 2.94
C LEU A 174 -6.93 -8.61 1.99
N GLY A 175 -7.91 -9.45 1.64
CA GLY A 175 -9.10 -9.00 0.93
C GLY A 175 -10.09 -8.39 1.91
N ARG A 176 -10.71 -7.26 1.58
CA ARG A 176 -11.82 -6.74 2.38
C ARG A 176 -13.01 -7.70 2.26
N PRO A 177 -13.65 -8.11 3.37
CA PRO A 177 -14.85 -8.93 3.32
C PRO A 177 -15.97 -8.23 2.56
N HIS A 178 -16.97 -9.00 2.12
CA HIS A 178 -18.08 -8.46 1.35
C HIS A 178 -18.79 -7.36 2.14
N VAL A 179 -18.86 -6.18 1.54
CA VAL A 179 -19.70 -5.10 2.06
C VAL A 179 -21.13 -5.31 1.55
N THR A 180 -22.08 -5.48 2.45
CA THR A 180 -23.53 -5.44 2.13
C THR A 180 -23.94 -3.97 2.06
N TYR A 181 -24.79 -3.59 1.10
CA TYR A 181 -25.30 -2.22 0.99
C TYR A 181 -26.51 -2.03 1.92
N PRO A 182 -26.64 -0.88 2.62
CA PRO A 182 -25.73 0.25 2.69
C PRO A 182 -24.42 -0.09 3.39
N VAL A 183 -23.31 0.57 3.01
CA VAL A 183 -21.98 0.33 3.59
C VAL A 183 -22.01 0.57 5.10
N ARG A 184 -22.00 -0.51 5.88
CA ARG A 184 -21.95 -0.48 7.34
C ARG A 184 -20.50 -0.60 7.82
N ALA A 185 -20.29 -0.25 9.10
CA ALA A 185 -19.04 -0.55 9.79
C ALA A 185 -18.68 -2.04 9.64
N LEU A 186 -17.38 -2.33 9.61
CA LEU A 186 -16.92 -3.72 9.68
C LEU A 186 -17.41 -4.34 10.99
N ALA A 187 -17.98 -5.54 10.89
CA ALA A 187 -18.43 -6.29 12.05
C ALA A 187 -17.29 -6.44 13.08
N GLU A 188 -17.62 -6.43 14.37
CA GLU A 188 -16.63 -6.50 15.46
C GLU A 188 -15.75 -7.75 15.38
N ASP A 189 -16.33 -8.86 14.93
CA ASP A 189 -15.71 -10.16 14.73
C ASP A 189 -14.97 -10.29 13.38
N SER A 190 -15.01 -9.26 12.53
CA SER A 190 -14.35 -9.27 11.22
C SER A 190 -12.85 -9.55 11.35
N THR A 191 -12.38 -10.61 10.68
CA THR A 191 -10.96 -10.98 10.66
C THR A 191 -10.07 -9.82 10.21
N VAL A 192 -10.49 -9.02 9.23
CA VAL A 192 -9.73 -7.83 8.77
C VAL A 192 -9.63 -6.78 9.87
N ARG A 193 -10.73 -6.47 10.56
CA ARG A 193 -10.75 -5.49 11.67
C ARG A 193 -9.85 -5.97 12.81
N ARG A 194 -9.97 -7.25 13.20
CA ARG A 194 -9.13 -7.85 14.24
C ARG A 194 -7.66 -7.86 13.84
N MET A 195 -7.35 -8.18 12.59
CA MET A 195 -5.98 -8.19 12.06
C MET A 195 -5.36 -6.80 12.10
N VAL A 196 -6.06 -5.78 11.58
CA VAL A 196 -5.58 -4.39 11.65
C VAL A 196 -5.36 -3.94 13.09
N ARG A 197 -6.18 -4.39 14.05
CA ARG A 197 -6.05 -4.02 15.47
C ARG A 197 -4.93 -4.75 16.22
N GLN A 198 -4.66 -6.00 15.87
CA GLN A 198 -3.83 -6.89 16.69
C GLN A 198 -2.45 -7.20 16.09
N LEU A 199 -2.29 -7.12 14.76
CA LEU A 199 -1.00 -7.39 14.15
C LEU A 199 0.01 -6.28 14.50
N GLY A 200 1.26 -6.69 14.72
CA GLY A 200 2.39 -5.76 14.92
C GLY A 200 3.00 -5.24 13.61
N VAL A 201 2.44 -5.61 12.47
CA VAL A 201 2.97 -5.33 11.12
C VAL A 201 1.96 -4.54 10.29
N SER A 202 2.43 -3.86 9.25
CA SER A 202 1.54 -3.08 8.37
C SER A 202 0.57 -3.99 7.63
N VAL A 203 -0.67 -3.54 7.45
CA VAL A 203 -1.74 -4.33 6.81
C VAL A 203 -2.28 -3.56 5.60
N LEU A 204 -2.26 -4.19 4.43
CA LEU A 204 -2.90 -3.70 3.22
C LEU A 204 -4.23 -4.44 3.01
N VAL A 205 -5.32 -3.69 3.04
CA VAL A 205 -6.67 -4.19 2.82
C VAL A 205 -7.09 -3.86 1.39
N VAL A 206 -7.28 -4.89 0.59
CA VAL A 206 -7.58 -4.79 -0.84
C VAL A 206 -9.09 -4.78 -1.06
N VAL A 207 -9.57 -3.77 -1.80
CA VAL A 207 -11.00 -3.49 -1.94
C VAL A 207 -11.50 -3.84 -3.35
N PRO A 208 -11.14 -3.08 -4.40
CA PRO A 208 -11.50 -3.43 -5.77
C PRO A 208 -10.56 -4.51 -6.36
N HIS A 209 -10.99 -5.11 -7.47
CA HIS A 209 -10.12 -5.97 -8.25
C HIS A 209 -8.92 -5.16 -8.80
N PRO A 210 -7.67 -5.59 -8.54
CA PRO A 210 -6.49 -4.81 -8.91
C PRO A 210 -6.15 -4.99 -10.39
N VAL A 211 -6.43 -3.97 -11.21
CA VAL A 211 -6.13 -4.00 -12.66
C VAL A 211 -4.71 -3.51 -12.95
N ARG A 212 -4.25 -2.46 -12.26
CA ARG A 212 -2.98 -1.76 -12.47
C ARG A 212 -2.19 -1.58 -11.17
N PRO A 213 -0.86 -1.31 -11.22
CA PRO A 213 -0.12 -0.79 -10.08
C PRO A 213 -0.74 0.50 -9.55
N TYR A 214 -0.39 0.90 -8.33
CA TYR A 214 -0.85 2.16 -7.75
C TYR A 214 -0.32 3.35 -8.56
N GLY A 215 -1.21 4.25 -8.93
CA GLY A 215 -0.90 5.45 -9.68
C GLY A 215 -1.41 6.74 -9.05
N ARG A 216 -2.31 6.66 -8.06
CA ARG A 216 -2.84 7.82 -7.32
C ARG A 216 -2.93 7.51 -5.83
N PRO A 217 -1.77 7.33 -5.15
CA PRO A 217 -1.77 7.10 -3.72
C PRO A 217 -2.02 8.41 -2.94
N LEU A 218 -2.87 8.32 -1.93
CA LEU A 218 -3.13 9.37 -0.95
C LEU A 218 -2.60 8.91 0.41
N VAL A 219 -1.75 9.71 1.04
CA VAL A 219 -1.23 9.44 2.38
C VAL A 219 -1.77 10.49 3.35
N ALA A 220 -2.55 10.05 4.33
CA ALA A 220 -3.00 10.93 5.40
C ALA A 220 -1.96 10.96 6.53
N VAL A 221 -1.56 12.17 6.95
CA VAL A 221 -0.50 12.39 7.93
C VAL A 221 -0.95 13.30 9.08
N ASP A 222 -0.41 13.02 10.26
CA ASP A 222 -0.62 13.73 11.53
C ASP A 222 0.72 14.26 12.11
N PHE A 223 1.78 14.26 11.29
CA PHE A 223 3.16 14.61 11.65
C PHE A 223 3.84 13.68 12.68
N SER A 224 3.19 12.59 13.08
CA SER A 224 3.78 11.57 13.92
C SER A 224 4.90 10.79 13.20
N ARG A 225 5.66 10.02 13.98
CA ARG A 225 6.67 9.11 13.43
C ARG A 225 5.99 8.00 12.62
N GLU A 226 4.80 7.59 13.02
CA GLU A 226 4.00 6.53 12.42
C GLU A 226 3.48 6.96 11.05
N SER A 227 2.99 8.21 10.90
CA SER A 227 2.60 8.73 9.59
C SER A 227 3.77 8.95 8.66
N ARG A 228 4.94 9.32 9.19
CA ARG A 228 6.18 9.32 8.40
C ARG A 228 6.50 7.95 7.82
N ARG A 229 6.35 6.89 8.62
CA ARG A 229 6.57 5.50 8.17
C ARG A 229 5.51 5.06 7.16
N ALA A 230 4.26 5.47 7.34
CA ALA A 230 3.19 5.23 6.37
C ALA A 230 3.52 5.86 5.00
N LEU A 231 4.04 7.09 5.00
CA LEU A 231 4.53 7.76 3.81
C LEU A 231 5.68 6.98 3.18
N GLU A 232 6.71 6.61 3.96
CA GLU A 232 7.85 5.85 3.45
C GLU A 232 7.47 4.50 2.84
N LEU A 233 6.56 3.76 3.48
CA LEU A 233 6.04 2.50 2.93
C LEU A 233 5.25 2.76 1.63
N THR A 234 4.43 3.81 1.59
CA THR A 234 3.69 4.19 0.37
C THR A 234 4.63 4.57 -0.78
N LEU A 235 5.71 5.30 -0.49
CA LEU A 235 6.74 5.66 -1.47
C LEU A 235 7.49 4.44 -2.03
N ARG A 236 7.57 3.35 -1.26
CA ARG A 236 8.10 2.06 -1.71
C ARG A 236 7.09 1.29 -2.56
N LEU A 237 5.81 1.32 -2.20
CA LEU A 237 4.72 0.70 -2.96
C LEU A 237 4.41 1.43 -4.28
N CYS A 238 4.70 2.72 -4.33
CA CYS A 238 4.48 3.60 -5.48
C CYS A 238 5.83 4.23 -5.88
N PRO A 239 6.70 3.50 -6.60
CA PRO A 239 7.99 4.03 -7.02
C PRO A 239 7.82 5.20 -8.00
N ALA A 240 8.85 6.04 -8.10
CA ALA A 240 8.87 7.15 -9.06
C ALA A 240 8.63 6.63 -10.50
N PRO A 241 7.94 7.39 -11.37
CA PRO A 241 7.51 8.79 -11.21
C PRO A 241 6.09 8.97 -10.65
N ALA A 242 5.55 8.03 -9.87
CA ALA A 242 4.22 8.21 -9.30
C ALA A 242 4.16 9.41 -8.34
N LEU A 243 3.31 10.38 -8.65
CA LEU A 243 2.96 11.50 -7.79
C LEU A 243 2.20 10.97 -6.56
N VAL A 244 2.62 11.37 -5.37
CA VAL A 244 1.94 10.99 -4.11
C VAL A 244 1.27 12.21 -3.52
N ASP A 245 -0.05 12.14 -3.37
CA ASP A 245 -0.81 13.14 -2.63
C ASP A 245 -0.59 12.90 -1.13
N VAL A 246 -0.16 13.95 -0.40
CA VAL A 246 -0.03 13.90 1.06
C VAL A 246 -1.03 14.87 1.67
N LEU A 247 -1.95 14.32 2.46
CA LEU A 247 -3.05 15.04 3.09
C LEU A 247 -2.82 15.19 4.58
N HIS A 248 -2.96 16.42 5.07
CA HIS A 248 -3.20 16.68 6.48
C HIS A 248 -4.62 17.23 6.65
N VAL A 249 -5.41 16.59 7.53
CA VAL A 249 -6.73 17.09 7.90
C VAL A 249 -6.62 17.79 9.25
N VAL A 250 -6.92 19.08 9.26
CA VAL A 250 -6.99 19.87 10.48
C VAL A 250 -8.37 19.66 11.09
N ASP A 251 -8.41 19.02 12.25
CA ASP A 251 -9.64 18.89 13.02
C ASP A 251 -10.05 20.27 13.56
N THR A 252 -11.03 20.87 12.88
CA THR A 252 -11.66 22.13 13.27
C THR A 252 -13.07 21.92 13.81
N ALA A 253 -13.53 20.68 13.98
CA ALA A 253 -14.93 20.38 14.24
C ALA A 253 -15.42 20.99 15.56
N ALA A 254 -14.58 20.97 16.60
CA ALA A 254 -14.91 21.55 17.91
C ALA A 254 -15.00 23.08 17.86
N GLN A 255 -14.03 23.76 17.24
CA GLN A 255 -14.02 25.21 17.10
C GLN A 255 -15.17 25.69 16.20
N GLU A 256 -15.46 24.96 15.13
CA GLU A 256 -16.59 25.22 14.25
C GLU A 256 -17.92 25.04 14.99
N ALA A 257 -18.06 24.00 15.80
CA ALA A 257 -19.25 23.82 16.63
C ALA A 257 -19.43 24.94 17.67
N GLU A 258 -18.34 25.47 18.22
CA GLU A 258 -18.36 26.62 19.12
C GLU A 258 -18.79 27.91 18.41
N LEU A 259 -18.22 28.21 17.24
CA LEU A 259 -18.64 29.36 16.42
C LEU A 259 -20.10 29.27 16.02
N ARG A 260 -20.60 28.06 15.72
CA ARG A 260 -22.02 27.81 15.42
C ARG A 260 -22.91 28.12 16.60
N ARG A 261 -22.56 27.64 17.80
CA ARG A 261 -23.30 27.92 19.05
C ARG A 261 -23.29 29.42 19.38
N ALA A 262 -22.17 30.10 19.12
CA ALA A 262 -22.02 31.53 19.34
C ALA A 262 -22.68 32.41 18.24
N HIS A 263 -23.32 31.81 17.22
CA HIS A 263 -23.87 32.52 16.06
C HIS A 263 -22.86 33.49 15.43
N ALA A 264 -21.59 33.08 15.38
CA ALA A 264 -20.52 33.93 14.89
C ALA A 264 -20.70 34.29 13.40
N PRO A 265 -20.32 35.52 12.98
CA PRO A 265 -20.41 35.92 11.58
C PRO A 265 -19.50 35.07 10.70
N ALA A 266 -19.88 34.89 9.42
CA ALA A 266 -19.18 34.05 8.45
C ALA A 266 -17.68 34.41 8.29
N GLU A 267 -17.32 35.66 8.50
CA GLU A 267 -15.93 36.14 8.47
C GLU A 267 -15.05 35.42 9.50
N ARG A 268 -15.55 35.17 10.71
CA ARG A 268 -14.80 34.44 11.75
C ARG A 268 -14.53 33.00 11.35
N TRP A 269 -15.47 32.37 10.65
CA TRP A 269 -15.30 31.01 10.12
C TRP A 269 -14.21 30.96 9.06
N LEU A 270 -14.24 31.90 8.12
CA LEU A 270 -13.27 31.99 7.04
C LEU A 270 -11.85 32.24 7.59
N LEU A 271 -11.72 33.17 8.53
CA LEU A 271 -10.46 33.50 9.18
C LEU A 271 -9.87 32.29 9.93
N LEU A 272 -10.69 31.59 10.73
CA LEU A 272 -10.25 30.37 11.43
C LEU A 272 -9.72 29.33 10.45
N ARG A 273 -10.50 29.02 9.39
CA ARG A 273 -10.07 28.03 8.39
C ARG A 273 -8.80 28.47 7.67
N GLN A 274 -8.71 29.74 7.24
CA GLN A 274 -7.54 30.25 6.54
C GLN A 274 -6.28 30.16 7.40
N GLU A 275 -6.35 30.56 8.67
CA GLU A 275 -5.20 30.50 9.58
C GLU A 275 -4.76 29.06 9.86
N ARG A 276 -5.72 28.17 10.15
CA ARG A 276 -5.45 26.75 10.41
C ARG A 276 -4.87 26.04 9.20
N GLU A 277 -5.43 26.29 8.01
CA GLU A 277 -4.89 25.75 6.77
C GLU A 277 -3.49 26.27 6.48
N HIS A 278 -3.23 27.57 6.70
CA HIS A 278 -1.92 28.14 6.48
C HIS A 278 -0.86 27.49 7.38
N GLN A 279 -1.16 27.39 8.69
CA GLN A 279 -0.28 26.73 9.67
C GLN A 279 -0.01 25.26 9.27
N ALA A 280 -1.05 24.53 8.88
CA ALA A 280 -0.94 23.15 8.41
C ALA A 280 -0.12 23.02 7.12
N ARG A 281 -0.29 23.91 6.14
CA ARG A 281 0.50 23.92 4.89
C ARG A 281 1.99 24.15 5.19
N VAL A 282 2.31 25.06 6.11
CA VAL A 282 3.69 25.32 6.53
C VAL A 282 4.28 24.09 7.23
N ALA A 283 3.56 23.49 8.18
CA ALA A 283 3.99 22.29 8.88
C ALA A 283 4.21 21.10 7.92
N LEU A 284 3.28 20.90 6.98
CA LEU A 284 3.36 19.85 5.98
C LEU A 284 4.50 20.08 4.98
N GLY A 285 4.75 21.34 4.60
CA GLY A 285 5.93 21.70 3.81
C GLY A 285 7.24 21.30 4.49
N ARG A 286 7.38 21.59 5.79
CA ARG A 286 8.56 21.19 6.60
C ARG A 286 8.66 19.67 6.74
N PHE A 287 7.54 18.99 6.96
CA PHE A 287 7.49 17.53 7.09
C PHE A 287 7.95 16.82 5.80
N LEU A 288 7.64 17.39 4.64
CA LEU A 288 7.95 16.80 3.33
C LEU A 288 9.28 17.25 2.71
N ALA A 289 9.93 18.26 3.27
CA ALA A 289 11.20 18.79 2.74
C ALA A 289 12.25 17.69 2.47
N PRO A 290 12.51 16.73 3.39
CA PRO A 290 13.52 15.69 3.15
C PRO A 290 13.23 14.80 1.94
N TYR A 291 11.95 14.57 1.63
CA TYR A 291 11.54 13.70 0.52
C TYR A 291 11.58 14.44 -0.82
N ARG A 292 11.28 15.75 -0.82
CA ARG A 292 11.39 16.61 -2.00
C ARG A 292 12.85 16.82 -2.39
N GLU A 293 13.73 17.02 -1.40
CA GLU A 293 15.18 17.08 -1.61
C GLU A 293 15.74 15.77 -2.17
N ALA A 294 15.14 14.63 -1.80
CA ALA A 294 15.45 13.32 -2.38
C ALA A 294 14.81 13.07 -3.77
N GLY A 295 14.20 14.09 -4.39
CA GLY A 295 13.65 14.02 -5.75
C GLY A 295 12.29 13.32 -5.86
N ARG A 296 11.52 13.17 -4.77
CA ARG A 296 10.17 12.61 -4.83
C ARG A 296 9.15 13.70 -5.19
N GLU A 297 8.30 13.39 -6.17
CA GLU A 297 7.15 14.23 -6.51
C GLU A 297 6.02 14.03 -5.48
N LEU A 298 5.77 15.06 -4.67
CA LEU A 298 4.80 15.05 -3.59
C LEU A 298 3.89 16.27 -3.66
N GLU A 299 2.58 16.03 -3.74
CA GLU A 299 1.58 17.08 -3.74
C GLU A 299 1.03 17.31 -2.33
N VAL A 300 0.95 18.58 -1.92
CA VAL A 300 0.51 18.97 -0.57
C VAL A 300 -0.98 19.23 -0.59
N ARG A 301 -1.72 18.53 0.27
CA ARG A 301 -3.15 18.70 0.48
C ARG A 301 -3.41 19.04 1.94
N VAL A 302 -4.27 20.03 2.16
CA VAL A 302 -4.75 20.40 3.49
C VAL A 302 -6.25 20.58 3.40
N ARG A 303 -6.97 19.94 4.32
CA ARG A 303 -8.42 20.06 4.50
C ARG A 303 -8.70 20.46 5.96
N CYS A 304 -9.79 21.18 6.16
CA CYS A 304 -10.35 21.46 7.49
C CYS A 304 -11.70 20.76 7.61
N GLY A 305 -11.96 20.12 8.76
CA GLY A 305 -13.21 19.44 9.04
C GLY A 305 -13.01 18.14 9.81
N GLU A 306 -14.04 17.31 9.84
CA GLU A 306 -13.96 15.99 10.47
C GLU A 306 -12.97 15.09 9.69
N PRO A 307 -11.97 14.47 10.37
CA PRO A 307 -10.89 13.73 9.71
C PRO A 307 -11.33 12.60 8.77
N ALA A 308 -12.36 11.81 9.13
CA ALA A 308 -12.73 10.62 8.40
C ALA A 308 -13.52 10.93 7.11
N GLU A 309 -14.71 11.50 7.24
CA GLU A 309 -15.68 11.67 6.16
C GLU A 309 -15.37 12.91 5.32
N GLU A 310 -15.22 14.06 5.97
CA GLU A 310 -15.04 15.36 5.30
C GLU A 310 -13.60 15.56 4.83
N GLY A 311 -12.63 14.94 5.50
CA GLY A 311 -11.22 15.02 5.18
C GLY A 311 -10.75 13.90 4.26
N ILE A 312 -10.49 12.73 4.85
CA ILE A 312 -9.75 11.65 4.21
C ILE A 312 -10.57 10.96 3.10
N LEU A 313 -11.80 10.56 3.40
CA LEU A 313 -12.64 9.85 2.44
C LEU A 313 -13.11 10.75 1.30
N ALA A 314 -13.46 12.00 1.60
CA ALA A 314 -13.80 13.00 0.58
C ALA A 314 -12.64 13.26 -0.38
N GLU A 315 -11.43 13.54 0.13
CA GLU A 315 -10.26 13.77 -0.74
C GLU A 315 -9.93 12.52 -1.57
N ALA A 316 -9.99 11.32 -0.95
CA ALA A 316 -9.74 10.07 -1.66
C ALA A 316 -10.70 9.88 -2.84
N LEU A 317 -11.98 10.20 -2.64
CA LEU A 317 -13.03 10.11 -3.65
C LEU A 317 -12.84 11.17 -4.76
N GLU A 318 -12.64 12.43 -4.39
CA GLU A 318 -12.46 13.56 -5.31
C GLU A 318 -11.28 13.35 -6.26
N ARG A 319 -10.19 12.75 -5.77
CA ARG A 319 -8.98 12.46 -6.56
C ARG A 319 -9.05 11.15 -7.35
N GLY A 320 -10.00 10.28 -7.01
CA GLY A 320 -10.04 8.90 -7.49
C GLY A 320 -8.79 8.13 -7.08
N SER A 321 -8.43 8.25 -5.79
CA SER A 321 -7.25 7.59 -5.22
C SER A 321 -7.40 6.07 -5.30
N ASP A 322 -6.32 5.36 -5.64
CA ASP A 322 -6.32 3.90 -5.74
C ASP A 322 -5.67 3.21 -4.53
N LEU A 323 -4.95 3.97 -3.71
CA LEU A 323 -4.41 3.58 -2.41
C LEU A 323 -4.62 4.72 -1.42
N LEU A 324 -5.12 4.39 -0.23
CA LEU A 324 -5.20 5.29 0.90
C LEU A 324 -4.34 4.76 2.04
N ALA A 325 -3.29 5.49 2.41
CA ALA A 325 -2.40 5.12 3.50
C ALA A 325 -2.69 5.93 4.76
N LEU A 326 -2.78 5.22 5.88
CA LEU A 326 -3.01 5.74 7.21
C LEU A 326 -1.92 5.25 8.17
N ALA A 327 -1.56 6.11 9.11
CA ALA A 327 -0.77 5.72 10.26
C ALA A 327 -1.65 5.11 11.34
N MET A 328 -1.10 4.17 12.09
CA MET A 328 -1.70 3.70 13.33
C MET A 328 -0.65 3.75 14.43
N SER A 329 -0.82 4.64 15.41
CA SER A 329 -0.02 4.62 16.63
C SER A 329 -0.38 3.41 17.50
N ALA A 330 0.61 2.88 18.23
CA ALA A 330 0.42 1.74 19.14
C ALA A 330 -0.55 2.10 20.31
N VAL A 331 -0.62 3.38 20.68
CA VAL A 331 -1.60 3.90 21.65
C VAL A 331 -3.00 4.02 20.99
N GLU A 332 -3.03 4.18 19.68
CA GLU A 332 -4.19 4.49 18.84
C GLU A 332 -4.67 3.30 18.00
N ALA A 333 -4.25 2.08 18.32
CA ALA A 333 -4.72 0.81 17.75
C ALA A 333 -6.25 0.58 17.85
N ARG A 334 -6.98 1.58 18.36
CA ARG A 334 -8.40 1.62 18.72
C ARG A 334 -9.10 2.88 18.19
N THR A 335 -8.51 3.63 17.25
CA THR A 335 -9.15 4.87 16.80
C THR A 335 -10.36 4.58 15.90
N PRO A 336 -11.50 5.26 16.15
CA PRO A 336 -12.68 5.16 15.29
C PRO A 336 -12.37 5.59 13.85
N LEU A 337 -11.40 6.49 13.65
CA LEU A 337 -10.97 6.97 12.34
C LEU A 337 -10.54 5.83 11.40
N THR A 338 -9.62 4.96 11.85
CA THR A 338 -9.12 3.90 10.97
C THR A 338 -10.22 2.90 10.62
N GLU A 339 -11.10 2.59 11.59
CA GLU A 339 -12.23 1.68 11.37
C GLU A 339 -13.26 2.27 10.40
N GLN A 340 -13.58 3.56 10.53
CA GLN A 340 -14.47 4.29 9.62
C GLN A 340 -13.90 4.31 8.20
N VAL A 341 -12.61 4.61 8.04
CA VAL A 341 -11.96 4.61 6.73
C VAL A 341 -11.94 3.19 6.13
N LEU A 342 -11.56 2.17 6.89
CA LEU A 342 -11.56 0.78 6.41
C LEU A 342 -12.92 0.29 5.93
N ALA A 343 -13.97 0.67 6.66
CA ALA A 343 -15.34 0.31 6.30
C ALA A 343 -15.81 1.00 5.02
N ARG A 344 -15.46 2.28 4.82
CA ARG A 344 -16.08 3.15 3.80
C ARG A 344 -15.21 3.45 2.59
N ALA A 345 -13.89 3.22 2.65
CA ALA A 345 -13.00 3.49 1.53
C ALA A 345 -13.44 2.72 0.26
N GLY A 346 -13.43 3.41 -0.88
CA GLY A 346 -13.67 2.81 -2.19
C GLY A 346 -12.43 2.17 -2.82
N CYS A 347 -11.26 2.42 -2.25
CA CYS A 347 -9.94 1.99 -2.74
C CYS A 347 -9.21 1.12 -1.70
N ASP A 348 -8.02 0.64 -2.06
CA ASP A 348 -7.20 -0.15 -1.14
C ASP A 348 -6.75 0.72 0.05
N VAL A 349 -6.72 0.15 1.25
CA VAL A 349 -6.33 0.87 2.47
C VAL A 349 -5.08 0.24 3.06
N LEU A 350 -4.00 1.00 3.15
CA LEU A 350 -2.79 0.63 3.87
C LEU A 350 -2.85 1.21 5.28
N VAL A 351 -2.87 0.34 6.29
CA VAL A 351 -2.69 0.73 7.68
C VAL A 351 -1.24 0.42 8.06
N SER A 352 -0.43 1.47 8.14
CA SER A 352 0.95 1.34 8.54
C SER A 352 1.03 1.11 10.04
N ARG A 353 1.68 0.01 10.42
CA ARG A 353 2.09 -0.27 11.80
C ARG A 353 3.58 -0.45 11.85
N HIS A 354 4.16 -0.02 12.95
CA HIS A 354 5.54 -0.31 13.24
C HIS A 354 5.64 -0.89 14.64
N PRO A 355 6.31 -2.04 14.82
CA PRO A 355 6.62 -2.52 16.16
C PRO A 355 7.51 -1.46 16.85
N PRO A 356 7.35 -1.21 18.16
CA PRO A 356 8.32 -0.39 18.88
C PRO A 356 9.74 -0.96 18.62
N PRO A 357 10.79 -0.12 18.51
CA PRO A 357 12.14 -0.63 18.40
C PRO A 357 12.37 -1.61 19.55
N ALA A 358 12.90 -2.79 19.26
CA ALA A 358 13.30 -3.74 20.29
C ALA A 358 14.33 -3.03 21.18
N SER A 359 13.96 -2.82 22.44
CA SER A 359 14.79 -2.18 23.46
C SER A 359 16.04 -2.99 23.78
#